data_AF-A0A9W7YCF9-F1
#
_entry.id   AF-A0A9W7YCF9-F1
#
_cell.length_a   1.000
_cell.length_b   1.000
_cell.length_c   1.000
_cell.angle_alpha   90.00
_cell.angle_beta   90.00
_cell.angle_gamma   90.00
#
_symmetry.space_group_name_H-M   'P 1'
#
loop_
_entity.id
_entity.type
_entity.pdbx_description
1 polymer ?
#
loop_
_entity_poly.entity_id
_entity_poly.type
_entity_poly.pdbx_seq_one_letter_code
_entity_poly.pdbx_strand_id
1 'polypeptide(L)'
;MSSELFDSYESEYSALAAAIRQRLDTTLPELVGVERKSALHETERELTEVHELVEQMGMELLTLQGPMRSRAAPRVRQYKAEVERLKREVRKAAQGMGNYESNRRALLGNTAGAGRLASHDLSAEESSLDGDHRTRLLSGNERLMNGSQRLQESHRVAMETEAVGASILNDLRSQREQIVNTRDTLMQADAHIDRSQRTLRTMTRRLLTNKMITTGLIVIGASLVLLILYIKLTR
;
A
#
# COMPACT_ATOMS: atom_id res chain seq x y z
N MET A 1 -31.47 0.29 2.22
CA MET A 1 -30.72 0.73 3.43
C MET A 1 -29.22 0.49 3.31
N SER A 2 -28.73 -0.67 2.86
CA SER A 2 -27.27 -0.89 2.69
C SER A 2 -26.59 -0.05 1.60
N SER A 3 -27.31 0.39 0.56
CA SER A 3 -26.75 1.27 -0.47
C SER A 3 -26.49 2.69 0.03
N GLU A 4 -27.38 3.24 0.86
CA GLU A 4 -27.30 4.64 1.31
C GLU A 4 -26.13 4.87 2.27
N LEU A 5 -25.83 3.87 3.11
CA LEU A 5 -24.65 3.87 3.99
C LEU A 5 -23.35 3.78 3.17
N PHE A 6 -23.33 2.97 2.11
CA PHE A 6 -22.17 2.89 1.24
C PHE A 6 -21.92 4.22 0.50
N ASP A 7 -22.99 4.87 0.03
CA ASP A 7 -22.91 6.15 -0.66
C ASP A 7 -22.49 7.29 0.29
N SER A 8 -22.90 7.26 1.56
CA SER A 8 -22.43 8.24 2.57
C SER A 8 -20.94 8.07 2.86
N TYR A 9 -20.47 6.83 3.04
CA TYR A 9 -19.04 6.55 3.23
C TYR A 9 -18.21 6.92 1.99
N GLU A 10 -18.74 6.70 0.78
CA GLU A 10 -18.06 7.10 -0.46
C GLU A 10 -17.93 8.63 -0.56
N SER A 11 -18.98 9.37 -0.17
CA SER A 11 -18.94 10.83 -0.13
C SER A 11 -17.92 11.35 0.90
N GLU A 12 -17.94 10.83 2.13
CA GLU A 12 -16.99 11.20 3.20
C GLU A 12 -15.55 10.87 2.82
N TYR A 13 -15.31 9.67 2.27
CA TYR A 13 -14.02 9.27 1.72
C TYR A 13 -13.51 10.26 0.67
N SER A 14 -14.36 10.63 -0.30
CA SER A 14 -13.95 11.51 -1.40
C SER A 14 -13.58 12.92 -0.92
N ALA A 15 -14.30 13.44 0.07
CA ALA A 15 -14.05 14.75 0.66
C ALA A 15 -12.72 14.77 1.43
N LEU A 16 -12.50 13.77 2.29
CA LEU A 16 -11.27 13.67 3.08
C LEU A 16 -10.04 13.35 2.21
N ALA A 17 -10.18 12.49 1.21
CA ALA A 17 -9.08 12.18 0.27
C ALA A 17 -8.68 13.42 -0.55
N ALA A 18 -9.63 14.25 -0.96
CA ALA A 18 -9.36 15.52 -1.63
C ALA A 18 -8.65 16.52 -0.71
N ALA A 19 -9.09 16.63 0.54
CA ALA A 19 -8.46 17.49 1.55
C ALA A 19 -7.00 17.07 1.83
N ILE A 20 -6.74 15.76 2.00
CA ILE A 20 -5.38 15.24 2.21
C ILE A 20 -4.48 15.56 1.01
N ARG A 21 -4.97 15.34 -0.21
CA ARG A 21 -4.20 15.66 -1.44
C ARG A 21 -3.84 17.13 -1.52
N GLN A 22 -4.81 18.01 -1.27
CA GLN A 22 -4.58 19.44 -1.25
C GLN A 22 -3.54 19.82 -0.19
N ARG A 23 -3.68 19.31 1.05
CA ARG A 23 -2.69 19.54 2.11
C ARG A 23 -1.30 19.04 1.74
N LEU A 24 -1.22 17.92 1.02
CA LEU A 24 0.05 17.31 0.59
C LEU A 24 0.74 18.08 -0.54
N ASP A 25 -0.02 18.57 -1.50
CA ASP A 25 0.49 19.24 -2.70
C ASP A 25 0.72 20.75 -2.49
N THR A 26 -0.12 21.45 -1.71
CA THR A 26 0.00 22.91 -1.53
C THR A 26 0.55 23.31 -0.17
N THR A 27 0.08 22.70 0.91
CA THR A 27 0.35 23.20 2.27
C THR A 27 1.68 22.66 2.82
N LEU A 28 1.95 21.37 2.66
CA LEU A 28 3.19 20.73 3.11
C LEU A 28 4.50 21.28 2.48
N PRO A 29 4.56 21.69 1.20
CA PRO A 29 5.76 22.31 0.64
C PRO A 29 5.94 23.79 1.02
N GLU A 30 4.86 24.50 1.36
CA GLU A 30 4.89 25.93 1.70
C GLU A 30 5.27 26.17 3.18
N LEU A 31 4.90 25.25 4.07
CA LEU A 31 5.18 25.36 5.50
C LEU A 31 6.59 24.86 5.85
N VAL A 32 7.26 25.50 6.82
CA VAL A 32 8.61 25.14 7.29
C VAL A 32 8.64 24.99 8.81
N GLY A 33 9.32 23.95 9.31
CA GLY A 33 9.56 23.77 10.75
C GLY A 33 8.37 23.21 11.54
N VAL A 34 7.99 23.87 12.63
CA VAL A 34 7.01 23.36 13.62
C VAL A 34 5.59 23.32 13.04
N GLU A 35 5.21 24.31 12.24
CA GLU A 35 3.89 24.35 11.58
C GLU A 35 3.74 23.22 10.57
N ARG A 36 4.80 22.92 9.81
CA ARG A 36 4.84 21.76 8.90
C ARG A 36 4.68 20.45 9.66
N LYS A 37 5.30 20.32 10.83
CA LYS A 37 5.18 19.11 11.67
C LYS A 37 3.77 18.95 12.23
N SER A 38 3.13 20.04 12.66
CA SER A 38 1.74 20.03 13.11
C SER A 38 0.79 19.65 11.97
N ALA A 39 0.95 20.28 10.81
CA ALA A 39 0.15 19.98 9.62
C ALA A 39 0.35 18.52 9.15
N LEU A 40 1.58 17.99 9.28
CA LEU A 40 1.87 16.60 8.95
C LEU A 40 1.18 15.63 9.90
N HIS A 41 1.22 15.87 11.21
CA HIS A 41 0.49 15.05 12.18
C HIS A 41 -1.02 15.11 12.00
N GLU A 42 -1.57 16.28 11.66
CA GLU A 42 -2.98 16.43 11.32
C GLU A 42 -3.33 15.61 10.06
N THR A 43 -2.47 15.65 9.03
CA THR A 43 -2.63 14.85 7.81
C THR A 43 -2.50 13.34 8.08
N GLU A 44 -1.62 12.92 9.01
CA GLU A 44 -1.51 11.52 9.45
C GLU A 44 -2.78 11.05 10.17
N ARG A 45 -3.41 11.92 10.96
CA ARG A 45 -4.69 11.63 11.61
C ARG A 45 -5.81 11.49 10.59
N GLU A 46 -5.94 12.45 9.67
CA GLU A 46 -6.92 12.40 8.57
C GLU A 46 -6.73 11.15 7.70
N LEU A 47 -5.47 10.74 7.44
CA LEU A 47 -5.16 9.51 6.71
C LEU A 47 -5.63 8.24 7.45
N THR A 48 -5.56 8.24 8.78
CA THR A 48 -6.05 7.12 9.60
C THR A 48 -7.58 7.02 9.51
N GLU A 49 -8.28 8.14 9.57
CA GLU A 49 -9.74 8.22 9.41
C GLU A 49 -10.20 7.74 8.02
N VAL A 50 -9.50 8.16 6.95
CA VAL A 50 -9.75 7.68 5.58
C VAL A 50 -9.50 6.17 5.45
N HIS A 51 -8.49 5.63 6.15
CA HIS A 51 -8.23 4.19 6.16
C HIS A 51 -9.37 3.42 6.85
N GLU A 52 -9.86 3.91 7.99
CA GLU A 52 -11.01 3.32 8.70
C GLU A 52 -12.28 3.33 7.85
N LEU A 53 -12.57 4.44 7.15
CA LEU A 53 -13.71 4.53 6.23
C LEU A 53 -13.63 3.48 5.11
N VAL A 54 -12.46 3.27 4.51
CA VAL A 54 -12.28 2.26 3.46
C VAL A 54 -12.41 0.83 3.99
N GLU A 55 -12.01 0.56 5.23
CA GLU A 55 -12.24 -0.73 5.89
C GLU A 55 -13.73 -0.95 6.19
N GLN A 56 -14.45 0.08 6.66
CA GLN A 56 -15.90 0.05 6.86
C GLN A 56 -16.67 -0.18 5.55
N MET A 57 -16.28 0.50 4.47
CA MET A 57 -16.82 0.24 3.12
C MET A 57 -16.55 -1.20 2.66
N GLY A 58 -15.39 -1.76 3.03
CA GLY A 58 -15.05 -3.16 2.77
C GLY A 58 -15.93 -4.16 3.52
N MET A 59 -16.28 -3.85 4.77
CA MET A 59 -17.20 -4.65 5.60
C MET A 59 -18.63 -4.61 5.05
N GLU A 60 -19.11 -3.43 4.65
CA GLU A 60 -20.42 -3.30 3.98
C GLU A 60 -20.45 -4.02 2.62
N LEU A 61 -19.31 -4.14 1.96
CA LEU A 61 -19.22 -4.90 0.71
C LEU A 61 -19.48 -6.41 0.89
N LEU A 62 -19.26 -6.93 2.10
CA LEU A 62 -19.57 -8.32 2.46
C LEU A 62 -21.07 -8.52 2.70
N THR A 63 -21.78 -7.47 3.14
CA THR A 63 -23.24 -7.50 3.38
C THR A 63 -24.03 -7.30 2.08
N LEU A 64 -23.45 -6.62 1.08
CA LEU A 64 -24.02 -6.40 -0.26
C LEU A 64 -24.03 -7.69 -1.13
N GLN A 65 -25.14 -7.96 -1.81
CA GLN A 65 -25.29 -9.11 -2.73
C GLN A 65 -25.60 -8.70 -4.18
N GLY A 66 -25.26 -9.60 -5.13
CA GLY A 66 -25.66 -9.49 -6.53
C GLY A 66 -24.98 -8.35 -7.32
N PRO A 67 -25.70 -7.66 -8.23
CA PRO A 67 -25.11 -6.70 -9.17
C PRO A 67 -24.55 -5.42 -8.52
N MET A 68 -24.96 -5.09 -7.30
CA MET A 68 -24.43 -3.94 -6.55
C MET A 68 -23.02 -4.22 -6.03
N ARG A 69 -22.78 -5.43 -5.52
CA ARG A 69 -21.45 -5.86 -5.08
C ARG A 69 -20.46 -5.91 -6.25
N SER A 70 -20.88 -6.33 -7.45
CA SER A 70 -19.98 -6.38 -8.60
C SER A 70 -19.55 -4.99 -9.08
N ARG A 71 -20.37 -3.96 -8.86
CA ARG A 71 -20.04 -2.56 -9.15
C ARG A 71 -19.20 -1.89 -8.05
N ALA A 72 -19.48 -2.18 -6.79
CA ALA A 72 -18.77 -1.60 -5.65
C ALA A 72 -17.38 -2.25 -5.41
N ALA A 73 -17.24 -3.56 -5.64
CA ALA A 73 -15.99 -4.30 -5.38
C ALA A 73 -14.73 -3.72 -6.07
N PRO A 74 -14.75 -3.37 -7.37
CA PRO A 74 -13.58 -2.77 -8.01
C PRO A 74 -13.26 -1.38 -7.46
N ARG A 75 -14.27 -0.58 -7.10
CA ARG A 75 -14.09 0.76 -6.51
C ARG A 75 -13.41 0.71 -5.15
N VAL A 76 -13.86 -0.16 -4.25
CA VAL A 76 -13.22 -0.35 -2.93
C VAL A 76 -11.77 -0.81 -3.07
N ARG A 77 -11.46 -1.68 -4.04
CA ARG A 77 -10.06 -2.06 -4.34
C ARG A 77 -9.22 -0.88 -4.82
N GLN A 78 -9.79 -0.01 -5.64
CA GLN A 78 -9.13 1.21 -6.11
C GLN A 78 -8.88 2.18 -4.94
N TYR A 79 -9.87 2.40 -4.08
CA TYR A 79 -9.74 3.25 -2.88
C TYR A 79 -8.68 2.72 -1.92
N LYS A 80 -8.60 1.40 -1.70
CA LYS A 80 -7.52 0.78 -0.91
C LYS A 80 -6.13 1.06 -1.51
N ALA A 81 -5.98 0.94 -2.83
CA ALA A 81 -4.70 1.22 -3.50
C ALA A 81 -4.31 2.71 -3.43
N GLU A 82 -5.30 3.60 -3.48
CA GLU A 82 -5.14 5.04 -3.38
C GLU A 82 -4.73 5.48 -1.97
N VAL A 83 -5.35 4.94 -0.92
CA VAL A 83 -4.95 5.17 0.47
C VAL A 83 -3.51 4.72 0.73
N GLU A 84 -3.12 3.55 0.22
CA GLU A 84 -1.74 3.08 0.32
C GLU A 84 -0.74 3.97 -0.43
N ARG A 85 -1.16 4.61 -1.53
CA ARG A 85 -0.35 5.61 -2.22
C ARG A 85 -0.19 6.88 -1.38
N LEU A 86 -1.29 7.43 -0.86
CA LEU A 86 -1.28 8.62 0.00
C LEU A 86 -0.42 8.39 1.26
N LYS A 87 -0.52 7.20 1.87
CA LYS A 87 0.33 6.79 3.00
C LYS A 87 1.82 6.82 2.68
N ARG A 88 2.22 6.35 1.49
CA ARG A 88 3.62 6.43 1.05
C ARG A 88 4.07 7.87 0.81
N GLU A 89 3.20 8.71 0.27
CA GLU A 89 3.49 10.13 0.02
C GLU A 89 3.64 10.92 1.32
N VAL A 90 2.73 10.73 2.30
CA VAL A 90 2.84 11.30 3.66
C VAL A 90 4.12 10.83 4.35
N ARG A 91 4.43 9.53 4.30
CA ARG A 91 5.65 8.97 4.91
C ARG A 91 6.93 9.52 4.26
N LYS A 92 6.94 9.71 2.94
CA LYS A 92 8.06 10.37 2.24
C LYS A 92 8.20 11.83 2.67
N ALA A 93 7.11 12.57 2.80
CA ALA A 93 7.11 13.94 3.29
C ALA A 93 7.64 14.02 4.75
N ALA A 94 7.28 13.06 5.59
CA ALA A 94 7.76 12.94 6.97
C ALA A 94 9.26 12.59 7.05
N GLN A 95 9.71 11.61 6.25
CA GLN A 95 11.11 11.18 6.20
C GLN A 95 12.04 12.25 5.62
N GLY A 96 11.57 13.01 4.61
CA GLY A 96 12.29 14.16 4.07
C GLY A 96 12.59 15.22 5.14
N MET A 97 11.72 15.36 6.13
CA MET A 97 11.90 16.28 7.26
C MET A 97 12.81 15.72 8.36
N GLY A 98 12.67 14.42 8.68
CA GLY A 98 13.56 13.76 9.64
C GLY A 98 15.04 13.82 9.23
N ASN A 99 15.31 13.70 7.93
CA ASN A 99 16.66 13.86 7.37
C ASN A 99 17.15 15.32 7.41
N TYR A 100 16.25 16.30 7.27
CA TYR A 100 16.59 17.72 7.37
C TYR A 100 16.90 18.14 8.81
N GLU A 101 16.08 17.73 9.79
CA GLU A 101 16.32 18.02 11.21
C GLU A 101 17.55 17.29 11.76
N SER A 102 17.75 16.02 11.38
CA SER A 102 18.94 15.25 11.78
C SER A 102 20.22 15.82 11.15
N ASN A 103 20.21 16.20 9.87
CA ASN A 103 21.35 16.87 9.24
C ASN A 103 21.61 18.25 9.85
N ARG A 104 20.56 19.04 10.14
CA ARG A 104 20.73 20.34 10.82
C ARG A 104 21.28 20.18 12.22
N ARG A 105 20.83 19.17 12.98
CA ARG A 105 21.32 18.88 14.32
C ARG A 105 22.74 18.32 14.31
N ALA A 106 23.12 17.54 13.29
CA ALA A 106 24.50 17.09 13.09
C ALA A 106 25.44 18.26 12.74
N LEU A 107 24.99 19.19 11.89
CA LEU A 107 25.76 20.38 11.52
C LEU A 107 25.89 21.38 12.66
N LEU A 108 24.82 21.63 13.44
CA LEU A 108 24.87 22.52 14.61
C LEU A 108 25.54 21.87 15.82
N GLY A 109 25.42 20.55 15.99
CA GLY A 109 26.07 19.79 17.06
C GLY A 109 27.60 19.75 16.95
N ASN A 110 28.15 19.89 15.75
CA ASN A 110 29.60 19.94 15.53
C ASN A 110 30.23 21.33 15.77
N THR A 111 29.42 22.39 15.81
CA THR A 111 29.91 23.78 16.02
C THR A 111 30.03 24.17 17.50
N ALA A 112 29.30 23.50 18.40
CA ALA A 112 29.39 23.77 19.83
C ALA A 112 30.69 23.22 20.49
N GLY A 113 31.38 22.28 19.83
CA GLY A 113 32.67 21.73 20.30
C GLY A 113 33.92 22.41 19.72
N ALA A 114 33.78 23.17 18.62
CA ALA A 114 34.92 23.73 17.88
C ALA A 114 35.34 25.15 18.34
N GLY A 115 34.53 25.82 19.17
CA GLY A 115 34.76 27.21 19.61
C GLY A 115 35.62 27.40 20.86
N ARG A 116 36.16 26.33 21.47
CA ARG A 116 36.88 26.39 22.76
C ARG A 116 38.39 26.13 22.69
N LEU A 117 38.98 26.07 21.50
CA LEU A 117 40.41 25.77 21.31
C LEU A 117 41.27 26.97 20.89
N ALA A 118 40.74 28.20 20.98
CA ALA A 118 41.46 29.42 20.60
C ALA A 118 41.43 30.47 21.71
N SER A 119 41.95 30.13 22.89
CA SER A 119 42.45 31.13 23.84
C SER A 119 43.80 30.66 24.37
N HIS A 120 44.81 30.97 23.56
CA HIS A 120 46.21 31.06 23.89
C HIS A 120 46.36 31.98 25.11
N ASP A 121 46.72 31.43 26.28
CA ASP A 121 47.26 32.23 27.38
C ASP A 121 48.59 31.62 27.83
N LEU A 122 49.63 32.43 27.65
CA LEU A 122 51.03 32.17 27.90
C LEU A 122 51.30 32.47 29.37
N SER A 123 51.39 31.46 30.24
CA SER A 123 52.10 31.54 31.54
C SER A 123 51.96 30.22 32.32
N ALA A 124 52.98 29.34 32.27
CA ALA A 124 53.37 28.40 33.34
C ALA A 124 54.33 27.31 32.81
N GLU A 125 55.54 27.73 32.46
CA GLU A 125 56.73 26.87 32.40
C GLU A 125 57.19 26.76 33.88
N GLU A 126 57.00 25.65 34.61
CA GLU A 126 58.04 24.62 34.76
C GLU A 126 57.57 23.40 35.61
N SER A 127 56.26 23.20 35.88
CA SER A 127 55.77 22.05 36.72
C SER A 127 54.76 21.11 36.04
N SER A 128 54.48 21.30 34.75
CA SER A 128 53.34 20.74 34.02
C SER A 128 53.63 19.45 33.23
N LEU A 129 54.87 18.94 33.22
CA LEU A 129 55.26 17.79 32.40
C LEU A 129 54.62 16.45 32.86
N ASP A 130 54.45 16.24 34.17
CA ASP A 130 53.86 15.00 34.72
C ASP A 130 52.32 14.98 34.61
N GLY A 131 51.70 16.16 34.79
CA GLY A 131 50.25 16.32 34.64
C GLY A 131 49.75 16.09 33.22
N ASP A 132 50.49 16.59 32.21
CA ASP A 132 50.14 16.44 30.79
C ASP A 132 50.26 14.98 30.30
N HIS A 133 51.19 14.19 30.86
CA HIS A 133 51.28 12.76 30.55
C HIS A 133 50.10 11.98 31.12
N ARG A 134 49.69 12.28 32.36
CA ARG A 134 48.54 11.62 33.00
C ARG A 134 47.20 11.97 32.34
N THR A 135 47.00 13.21 31.94
CA THR A 135 45.78 13.63 31.20
C THR A 135 45.71 13.00 29.81
N ARG A 136 46.84 12.81 29.12
CA ARG A 136 46.90 12.07 27.84
C ARG A 136 46.56 10.59 27.99
N LEU A 137 47.05 9.92 29.05
CA LEU A 137 46.72 8.52 29.30
C LEU A 137 45.25 8.34 29.70
N LEU A 138 44.70 9.23 30.52
CA LEU A 138 43.28 9.20 30.90
C LEU A 138 42.37 9.44 29.68
N SER A 139 42.69 10.42 28.85
CA SER A 139 41.92 10.68 27.62
C SER A 139 42.08 9.56 26.57
N GLY A 140 43.24 8.90 26.50
CA GLY A 140 43.43 7.68 25.70
C GLY A 140 42.57 6.52 26.20
N ASN A 141 42.49 6.31 27.51
CA ASN A 141 41.67 5.27 28.13
C ASN A 141 40.18 5.54 27.93
N GLU A 142 39.73 6.78 28.09
CA GLU A 142 38.34 7.18 27.85
C GLU A 142 37.92 6.96 26.39
N ARG A 143 38.81 7.28 25.42
CA ARG A 143 38.58 6.98 24.00
C ARG A 143 38.49 5.48 23.72
N LEU A 144 39.33 4.67 24.38
CA LEU A 144 39.28 3.21 24.25
C LEU A 144 38.01 2.62 24.85
N MET A 145 37.59 3.08 26.04
CA MET A 145 36.34 2.65 26.66
C MET A 145 35.13 3.01 25.80
N ASN A 146 35.08 4.25 25.29
CA ASN A 146 34.04 4.69 24.37
C ASN A 146 34.07 3.90 23.05
N GLY A 147 35.26 3.59 22.52
CA GLY A 147 35.43 2.75 21.33
C GLY A 147 34.93 1.32 21.55
N SER A 148 35.25 0.72 22.69
CA SER A 148 34.80 -0.61 23.08
C SER A 148 33.28 -0.67 23.22
N GLN A 149 32.68 0.33 23.87
CA GLN A 149 31.22 0.41 24.02
C GLN A 149 30.54 0.56 22.64
N ARG A 150 31.09 1.38 21.75
CA ARG A 150 30.57 1.53 20.38
C ARG A 150 30.72 0.25 19.56
N LEU A 151 31.81 -0.51 19.73
CA LEU A 151 31.99 -1.81 19.09
C LEU A 151 30.97 -2.84 19.59
N GLN A 152 30.73 -2.88 20.89
CA GLN A 152 29.72 -3.78 21.48
C GLN A 152 28.32 -3.45 20.98
N GLU A 153 27.98 -2.16 20.89
CA GLU A 153 26.71 -1.71 20.33
C GLU A 153 26.61 -2.03 18.83
N SER A 154 27.69 -1.83 18.07
CA SER A 154 27.73 -2.17 16.64
C SER A 154 27.55 -3.67 16.42
N HIS A 155 28.15 -4.51 17.27
CA HIS A 155 27.97 -5.96 17.24
C HIS A 155 26.52 -6.34 17.56
N ARG A 156 25.90 -5.71 18.57
CA ARG A 156 24.49 -5.92 18.91
C ARG A 156 23.57 -5.59 17.74
N VAL A 157 23.78 -4.43 17.10
CA VAL A 157 23.00 -3.98 15.94
C VAL A 157 23.25 -4.88 14.72
N ALA A 158 24.48 -5.36 14.52
CA ALA A 158 24.80 -6.29 13.43
C ALA A 158 24.05 -7.62 13.61
N MET A 159 24.03 -8.18 14.82
CA MET A 159 23.29 -9.41 15.13
C MET A 159 21.77 -9.22 14.97
N GLU A 160 21.23 -8.08 15.39
CA GLU A 160 19.82 -7.73 15.18
C GLU A 160 19.50 -7.62 13.68
N THR A 161 20.41 -7.03 12.90
CA THR A 161 20.28 -6.90 11.45
C THR A 161 20.36 -8.27 10.75
N GLU A 162 21.23 -9.17 11.21
CA GLU A 162 21.31 -10.55 10.72
C GLU A 162 20.01 -11.31 10.98
N ALA A 163 19.45 -11.18 12.18
CA ALA A 163 18.17 -11.81 12.53
C ALA A 163 17.02 -11.29 11.66
N VAL A 164 16.95 -9.97 11.42
CA VAL A 164 15.98 -9.38 10.49
C VAL A 164 16.20 -9.88 9.06
N GLY A 165 17.45 -9.95 8.61
CA GLY A 165 17.81 -10.50 7.30
C GLY A 165 17.38 -11.95 7.12
N ALA A 166 17.58 -12.78 8.14
CA ALA A 166 17.14 -14.18 8.15
C ALA A 166 15.60 -14.29 8.08
N SER A 167 14.87 -13.44 8.81
CA SER A 167 13.40 -13.37 8.72
C SER A 167 12.94 -13.00 7.30
N ILE A 168 13.56 -12.00 6.68
CA ILE A 168 13.23 -11.57 5.31
C ILE A 168 13.45 -12.71 4.32
N LEU A 169 14.54 -13.48 4.45
CA LEU A 169 14.80 -14.64 3.59
C LEU A 169 13.73 -15.72 3.76
N ASN A 170 13.26 -15.95 4.99
CA ASN A 170 12.18 -16.89 5.25
C ASN A 170 10.84 -16.42 4.66
N ASP A 171 10.53 -15.13 4.78
CA ASP A 171 9.33 -14.52 4.21
C ASP A 171 9.35 -14.58 2.67
N LEU A 172 10.48 -14.29 2.05
CA LEU A 172 10.65 -14.41 0.60
C LEU A 172 10.44 -15.84 0.11
N ARG A 173 10.92 -16.83 0.89
CA ARG A 173 10.67 -18.25 0.59
C ARG A 173 9.17 -18.58 0.67
N SER A 174 8.49 -18.13 1.72
CA SER A 174 7.05 -18.33 1.90
C SER A 174 6.24 -17.64 0.78
N GLN A 175 6.60 -16.40 0.42
CA GLN A 175 5.97 -15.68 -0.69
C GLN A 175 6.18 -16.40 -2.02
N ARG A 176 7.37 -16.94 -2.29
CA ARG A 176 7.63 -17.73 -3.49
C ARG A 176 6.70 -18.95 -3.55
N GLU A 177 6.54 -19.66 -2.45
CA GLU A 177 5.64 -20.81 -2.36
C GLU A 177 4.18 -20.41 -2.61
N GLN A 178 3.74 -19.29 -2.03
CA GLN A 178 2.40 -18.75 -2.28
C GLN A 178 2.17 -18.39 -3.74
N ILE A 179 3.17 -17.78 -4.42
CA ILE A 179 3.10 -17.47 -5.85
C ILE A 179 3.01 -18.74 -6.69
N VAL A 180 3.79 -19.78 -6.37
CA VAL A 180 3.74 -21.07 -7.07
C VAL A 180 2.36 -21.72 -6.91
N ASN A 181 1.84 -21.80 -5.69
CA ASN A 181 0.51 -22.35 -5.43
C ASN A 181 -0.60 -21.56 -6.13
N THR A 182 -0.50 -20.23 -6.15
CA THR A 182 -1.46 -19.37 -6.86
C THR A 182 -1.41 -19.63 -8.36
N ARG A 183 -0.22 -19.78 -8.94
CA ARG A 183 -0.04 -20.09 -10.36
C ARG A 183 -0.61 -21.46 -10.73
N ASP A 184 -0.37 -22.48 -9.91
CA ASP A 184 -0.92 -23.82 -10.15
C ASP A 184 -2.44 -23.83 -10.05
N THR A 185 -2.99 -23.13 -9.05
CA THR A 185 -4.44 -22.94 -8.90
C THR A 185 -5.04 -22.23 -10.11
N LEU A 186 -4.37 -21.18 -10.63
CA LEU A 186 -4.80 -20.48 -11.83
C LEU A 186 -4.76 -21.37 -13.08
N MET A 187 -3.72 -22.18 -13.25
CA MET A 187 -3.66 -23.14 -14.36
C MET A 187 -4.78 -24.19 -14.30
N GLN A 188 -5.09 -24.68 -13.09
CA GLN A 188 -6.22 -25.60 -12.91
C GLN A 188 -7.56 -24.90 -13.21
N ALA A 189 -7.75 -23.67 -12.74
CA ALA A 189 -8.94 -22.88 -13.03
C ALA A 189 -9.12 -22.64 -14.55
N ASP A 190 -8.04 -22.34 -15.27
CA ASP A 190 -8.07 -22.16 -16.72
C ASP A 190 -8.48 -23.46 -17.45
N ALA A 191 -7.98 -24.62 -17.00
CA ALA A 191 -8.40 -25.92 -17.51
C ALA A 191 -9.89 -26.23 -17.20
N HIS A 192 -10.43 -25.74 -16.09
CA HIS A 192 -11.87 -25.83 -15.79
C HIS A 192 -12.71 -24.88 -16.64
N ILE A 193 -12.19 -23.69 -16.97
CA ILE A 193 -12.82 -22.73 -17.87
C ILE A 193 -12.93 -23.32 -19.27
N ASP A 194 -11.87 -23.92 -19.82
CA ASP A 194 -11.89 -24.52 -21.15
C ASP A 194 -12.92 -25.66 -21.26
N ARG A 195 -12.99 -26.54 -20.24
CA ARG A 195 -14.03 -27.59 -20.14
C ARG A 195 -15.44 -27.01 -20.06
N SER A 196 -15.61 -25.94 -19.30
CA SER A 196 -16.89 -25.24 -19.18
C SER A 196 -17.31 -24.60 -20.51
N GLN A 197 -16.38 -23.96 -21.22
CA GLN A 197 -16.64 -23.38 -22.55
C GLN A 197 -17.04 -24.45 -23.57
N ARG A 198 -16.38 -25.61 -23.56
CA ARG A 198 -16.73 -26.74 -24.43
C ARG A 198 -18.14 -27.27 -24.15
N THR A 199 -18.51 -27.37 -22.87
CA THR A 199 -19.84 -27.80 -22.44
C THR A 199 -20.91 -26.79 -22.82
N LEU A 200 -20.64 -25.50 -22.59
CA LEU A 200 -21.52 -24.40 -23.02
C LEU A 200 -21.73 -24.40 -24.52
N ARG A 201 -20.68 -24.52 -25.34
CA ARG A 201 -20.79 -24.63 -26.81
C ARG A 201 -21.71 -25.79 -27.23
N THR A 202 -21.64 -26.92 -26.51
CA THR A 202 -22.49 -28.08 -26.77
C THR A 202 -23.95 -27.80 -26.42
N MET A 203 -24.22 -27.12 -25.30
CA MET A 203 -25.57 -26.69 -24.93
C MET A 203 -26.13 -25.65 -25.92
N THR A 204 -25.33 -24.66 -26.32
CA THR A 204 -25.74 -23.63 -27.30
C THR A 204 -26.10 -24.24 -28.65
N ARG A 205 -25.33 -25.23 -29.13
CA ARG A 205 -25.67 -25.97 -30.36
C ARG A 205 -26.99 -26.71 -30.23
N ARG A 206 -27.20 -27.45 -29.13
CA ARG A 206 -28.47 -28.18 -28.89
C ARG A 206 -29.67 -27.23 -28.85
N LEU A 207 -29.54 -26.08 -28.18
CA LEU A 207 -30.58 -25.05 -28.14
C LEU A 207 -30.89 -24.52 -29.54
N LEU A 208 -29.86 -24.24 -30.35
CA LEU A 208 -30.07 -23.76 -31.73
C LEU A 208 -30.78 -24.80 -32.59
N THR A 209 -30.35 -26.07 -32.53
CA THR A 209 -30.99 -27.18 -33.26
C THR A 209 -32.46 -27.34 -32.86
N ASN A 210 -32.75 -27.37 -31.55
CA ASN A 210 -34.13 -27.48 -31.06
C ASN A 210 -34.98 -26.30 -31.55
N LYS A 211 -34.43 -25.08 -31.49
CA LYS A 211 -35.13 -23.87 -31.96
C LYS A 211 -35.42 -23.92 -33.45
N MET A 212 -34.47 -24.39 -34.28
CA MET A 212 -34.69 -24.59 -35.72
C MET A 212 -35.78 -25.63 -36.02
N ILE A 213 -35.78 -26.76 -35.30
CA ILE A 213 -36.80 -27.81 -35.45
C ILE A 213 -38.19 -27.24 -35.12
N THR A 214 -38.33 -26.51 -34.01
CA THR A 214 -39.61 -25.91 -33.61
C THR A 214 -40.10 -24.88 -34.63
N THR A 215 -39.22 -24.01 -35.13
CA THR A 215 -39.59 -23.04 -36.18
C THR A 215 -40.00 -23.74 -37.48
N GLY A 216 -39.31 -24.81 -37.88
CA GLY A 216 -39.66 -25.60 -39.07
C GLY A 216 -41.06 -26.22 -38.99
N LEU A 217 -41.43 -26.80 -37.84
CA LEU A 217 -42.77 -27.36 -37.61
C LEU A 217 -43.87 -26.31 -37.75
N ILE A 218 -43.66 -25.11 -37.19
CA ILE A 218 -44.63 -24.00 -37.29
C ILE A 218 -44.81 -23.57 -38.75
N VAL A 219 -43.72 -23.42 -39.51
CA VAL A 219 -43.77 -23.02 -40.93
C VAL A 219 -44.50 -24.07 -41.78
N ILE A 220 -44.21 -25.36 -41.58
CA ILE A 220 -44.88 -26.46 -42.30
C ILE A 220 -46.38 -26.44 -41.98
N GLY A 221 -46.75 -26.34 -40.70
CA GLY A 221 -48.15 -26.28 -40.29
C GLY A 221 -48.89 -25.09 -40.91
N ALA A 222 -48.27 -23.90 -40.91
CA ALA A 222 -48.84 -22.71 -41.55
C ALA A 222 -49.02 -22.90 -43.06
N SER A 223 -48.04 -23.50 -43.74
CA SER A 223 -48.10 -23.75 -45.19
C SER A 223 -49.24 -24.70 -45.59
N LEU A 224 -49.47 -25.76 -44.80
CA LEU A 224 -50.57 -26.72 -45.01
C LEU A 224 -51.94 -26.04 -44.86
N VAL A 225 -52.11 -25.21 -43.82
CA VAL A 225 -53.34 -24.44 -43.62
C VAL A 225 -53.59 -23.51 -44.79
N LEU A 226 -52.56 -22.79 -45.25
CA LEU A 226 -52.64 -21.90 -46.41
C LEU A 226 -53.03 -22.65 -47.69
N LEU A 227 -52.45 -23.83 -47.93
CA LEU A 227 -52.76 -24.68 -49.08
C LEU A 227 -54.22 -25.14 -49.07
N ILE A 228 -54.73 -25.61 -47.94
CA ILE A 228 -56.13 -26.04 -47.80
C ILE A 228 -57.07 -24.87 -48.06
N LEU A 229 -56.76 -23.69 -47.52
CA LEU A 229 -57.56 -22.49 -47.70
C LEU A 229 -57.58 -22.04 -49.17
N TYR A 230 -56.44 -22.13 -49.87
CA TYR A 230 -56.36 -21.86 -51.30
C TYR A 230 -57.23 -22.82 -52.12
N ILE A 231 -57.12 -24.14 -51.89
CA ILE A 231 -57.92 -25.15 -52.59
C ILE A 231 -59.41 -24.95 -52.35
N LYS A 232 -59.80 -24.64 -51.10
CA LYS A 232 -61.21 -24.39 -50.75
C LYS A 232 -61.75 -23.09 -51.33
N LEU A 233 -60.91 -22.08 -51.54
CA LEU A 233 -61.33 -20.80 -52.12
C LEU A 233 -61.42 -20.87 -53.65
N THR A 234 -60.60 -21.71 -54.28
CA THR A 234 -60.59 -21.88 -55.74
C THR A 234 -61.58 -22.94 -56.25
N ARG A 235 -62.08 -23.83 -55.37
CA ARG A 235 -63.04 -24.90 -55.70
C ARG A 235 -64.40 -24.64 -55.08
#